data_AF-A0A5N8YX30-F1
#
_entry.id   AF-A0A5N8YX30-F1
#
_cell.length_a   1.000
_cell.length_b   1.000
_cell.length_c   1.000
_cell.angle_alpha   90.00
_cell.angle_beta   90.00
_cell.angle_gamma   90.00
#
_symmetry.space_group_name_H-M   'P 1'
#
loop_
_entity.id
_entity.type
_entity.pdbx_description
1 polymer ?
#
loop_
_entity_poly.entity_id
_entity_poly.type
_entity_poly.pdbx_seq_one_letter_code
_entity_poly.pdbx_strand_id
1 'polypeptide(L)'
;MLRLAILCVLVSVLCFYLIVRPRQVLKIVALVLYSSVSPWRGESIPTWAGYLIGESDLEGPPSSLTRLQDDVRMLGYVLVGVPLALVVAVIFL
;
A
#
# COMPACT_ATOMS: atom_id res chain seq x y z
N MET A 1 -4.72 10.27 25.87
CA MET A 1 -5.11 8.84 25.77
C MET A 1 -5.96 8.54 24.53
N LEU A 2 -7.08 9.23 24.28
CA LEU A 2 -7.93 8.99 23.09
C LEU A 2 -7.20 9.10 21.74
N ARG A 3 -6.30 10.09 21.60
CA ARG A 3 -5.49 10.29 20.38
C ARG A 3 -4.60 9.08 20.05
N LEU A 4 -4.06 8.42 21.08
CA LEU A 4 -3.21 7.23 20.92
C LEU A 4 -4.06 6.02 20.48
N ALA A 5 -5.24 5.85 21.06
CA ALA A 5 -6.18 4.81 20.65
C ALA A 5 -6.64 4.98 19.20
N ILE A 6 -6.98 6.21 18.79
CA ILE A 6 -7.33 6.52 17.40
C ILE A 6 -6.17 6.20 16.45
N LEU A 7 -4.94 6.56 16.83
CA LEU A 7 -3.75 6.24 16.04
C LEU A 7 -3.57 4.72 15.88
N CYS A 8 -3.70 3.94 16.97
CA CYS A 8 -3.60 2.48 16.91
C CYS A 8 -4.67 1.87 16.00
N VAL A 9 -5.91 2.36 16.05
CA VAL A 9 -7.00 1.92 15.18
C VAL A 9 -6.68 2.25 13.72
N LEU A 10 -6.22 3.47 13.43
CA LEU A 10 -5.82 3.88 12.08
C LEU A 10 -4.70 3.01 11.52
N VAL A 11 -3.66 2.73 12.31
CA VAL A 11 -2.55 1.86 11.90
C VAL A 11 -3.03 0.43 11.66
N SER A 12 -3.89 -0.10 12.53
CA SER A 12 -4.45 -1.45 12.38
C SER A 12 -5.28 -1.57 11.11
N VAL A 13 -6.12 -0.56 10.84
CA VAL A 13 -6.91 -0.46 9.61
C VAL A 13 -6.00 -0.38 8.39
N LEU A 14 -4.95 0.44 8.44
CA LEU A 14 -3.98 0.56 7.35
C LEU A 14 -3.30 -0.78 7.05
N CYS A 15 -2.80 -1.48 8.07
CA CYS A 15 -2.21 -2.82 7.93
C CYS A 15 -3.20 -3.82 7.31
N PHE A 16 -4.45 -3.80 7.76
CA PHE A 16 -5.50 -4.65 7.20
C PHE A 16 -5.72 -4.38 5.71
N TYR A 17 -5.80 -3.10 5.31
CA TYR A 17 -5.94 -2.72 3.90
C TYR A 17 -4.74 -3.14 3.04
N LEU A 18 -3.51 -3.01 3.56
CA LEU A 18 -2.29 -3.45 2.87
C LEU A 18 -2.30 -4.95 2.57
N ILE A 19 -2.79 -5.78 3.49
CA ILE A 19 -2.78 -7.25 3.36
C ILE A 19 -3.95 -7.74 2.49
N VAL A 20 -5.15 -7.23 2.74
CA VAL A 20 -6.40 -7.76 2.16
C VAL A 20 -6.69 -7.15 0.80
N ARG A 21 -6.36 -5.87 0.58
CA ARG A 21 -6.67 -5.16 -0.67
C ARG A 21 -5.49 -4.32 -1.19
N PRO A 22 -4.34 -4.95 -1.49
CA PRO A 22 -3.15 -4.24 -1.98
C PRO A 22 -3.44 -3.46 -3.27
N ARG A 23 -4.30 -4.00 -4.15
CA ARG A 23 -4.74 -3.31 -5.38
C ARG A 23 -5.42 -1.96 -5.11
N GLN A 24 -6.23 -1.86 -4.05
CA GLN A 24 -6.91 -0.60 -3.71
C GLN A 24 -5.93 0.41 -3.14
N VAL A 25 -5.00 -0.04 -2.30
CA VAL A 25 -3.91 0.81 -1.80
C VAL A 25 -3.11 1.37 -2.97
N LEU A 26 -2.68 0.51 -3.90
CA LEU A 26 -1.96 0.95 -5.10
C LEU A 26 -2.77 1.91 -5.97
N LYS A 27 -4.09 1.72 -6.08
CA LYS A 27 -4.97 2.63 -6.82
C LYS A 27 -5.03 4.01 -6.15
N ILE A 28 -5.15 4.06 -4.82
CA ILE A 28 -5.13 5.32 -4.07
C ILE A 28 -3.78 6.00 -4.24
N VAL A 29 -2.68 5.25 -4.09
CA VAL A 29 -1.32 5.76 -4.29
C VAL A 29 -1.14 6.31 -5.71
N ALA A 30 -1.61 5.56 -6.72
CA ALA A 30 -1.55 5.99 -8.11
C ALA A 30 -2.34 7.29 -8.32
N LEU A 31 -3.55 7.39 -7.76
CA LEU A 31 -4.39 8.57 -7.88
C LEU A 31 -3.79 9.78 -7.14
N VAL A 32 -3.22 9.60 -5.95
CA VAL A 32 -2.59 10.70 -5.21
C VAL A 32 -1.32 11.19 -5.90
N LEU A 33 -0.47 10.28 -6.38
CA LEU A 33 0.83 10.63 -6.96
C LEU A 33 0.75 11.06 -8.42
N TYR A 34 -0.19 10.51 -9.19
CA TYR A 34 -0.25 10.71 -10.65
C TYR A 34 -1.59 11.25 -11.15
N SER A 35 -2.49 11.71 -10.27
CA SER A 35 -3.67 12.46 -10.73
C SER A 35 -3.26 13.72 -11.48
N SER A 36 -4.19 14.23 -12.29
CA SER A 36 -4.04 15.47 -13.06
C SER A 36 -3.67 16.70 -12.22
N VAL A 37 -3.93 16.67 -10.91
CA VAL A 37 -3.67 17.76 -9.96
C VAL A 37 -2.36 17.55 -9.19
N SER A 38 -1.70 16.39 -9.34
CA SER A 38 -0.48 16.08 -8.61
C SER A 38 0.73 16.82 -9.17
N PRO A 39 1.54 17.49 -8.33
CA PRO A 39 2.81 18.08 -8.77
C PRO A 39 3.87 17.02 -9.12
N TRP A 40 3.61 15.75 -8.82
CA TRP A 40 4.47 14.61 -9.17
C TRP A 40 4.13 13.99 -10.52
N ARG A 41 3.17 14.57 -11.26
CA ARG A 41 2.88 14.19 -12.64
C ARG A 41 4.03 14.67 -13.54
N GLY A 42 5.12 13.89 -13.56
CA GLY A 42 6.19 14.02 -14.54
C GLY A 42 5.78 13.47 -15.91
N GLU A 43 6.70 13.51 -16.88
CA GLU A 43 6.47 13.08 -18.27
C GLU A 43 6.22 11.57 -18.43
N SER A 44 6.61 10.74 -17.44
CA SER A 44 6.50 9.28 -17.54
C SER A 44 5.68 8.69 -16.39
N ILE A 45 4.40 8.42 -16.65
CA ILE A 45 3.55 7.65 -15.72
C ILE A 45 3.94 6.17 -15.82
N PRO A 46 4.26 5.49 -14.71
CA PRO A 46 4.62 4.08 -14.77
C PRO A 46 3.43 3.23 -15.19
N THR A 47 3.67 2.15 -15.94
CA THR A 47 2.63 1.31 -16.57
C THR A 47 1.58 0.78 -15.60
N TRP A 48 1.98 0.42 -14.38
CA TRP A 48 1.05 -0.04 -13.34
C TRP A 48 0.11 1.08 -12.85
N ALA A 49 0.59 2.32 -12.76
CA ALA A 49 -0.20 3.47 -12.33
C ALA A 49 -1.15 3.91 -13.45
N GLY A 50 -0.66 3.97 -14.69
CA GLY A 50 -1.48 4.23 -15.87
C GLY A 50 -2.63 3.22 -16.02
N TYR A 51 -2.35 1.94 -15.79
CA TYR A 51 -3.37 0.88 -15.79
C TYR A 51 -4.44 1.06 -14.70
N LEU A 52 -4.05 1.48 -13.50
CA LEU A 52 -4.97 1.65 -12.37
C LEU A 52 -5.83 2.91 -12.47
N ILE A 53 -5.32 3.94 -13.14
CA ILE A 53 -6.01 5.23 -13.36
C ILE A 53 -6.82 5.21 -14.66
N GLY A 54 -6.59 4.23 -15.55
CA GLY A 54 -7.31 4.06 -16.81
C GLY A 54 -6.74 4.91 -17.95
N GLU A 55 -5.47 5.31 -17.85
CA GLU A 55 -4.77 6.15 -18.83
C GLU A 55 -3.92 5.32 -19.81
N SER A 56 -3.86 3.99 -19.64
CA SER A 56 -3.15 3.06 -20.53
C SER A 56 -4.11 2.10 -21.25
N ASP A 57 -3.95 1.93 -22.56
CA ASP A 57 -4.71 0.99 -23.41
C ASP A 57 -4.24 -0.47 -23.28
N LEU A 58 -3.97 -0.94 -22.06
CA LEU A 58 -3.54 -2.32 -21.83
C LEU A 58 -4.76 -3.25 -21.79
N GLU A 59 -4.72 -4.34 -22.57
CA GLU A 59 -5.75 -5.38 -22.61
C GLU A 59 -5.84 -6.20 -21.30
N GLY A 60 -4.84 -6.11 -20.41
CA GLY A 60 -4.79 -6.85 -19.15
C GLY A 60 -3.86 -6.24 -18.10
N PRO A 61 -3.86 -6.76 -16.86
CA PRO A 61 -3.02 -6.24 -15.80
C PRO A 61 -1.53 -6.48 -16.11
N PRO A 62 -0.67 -5.44 -16.02
CA PRO A 62 0.76 -5.61 -16.29
C PRO A 62 1.43 -6.44 -15.19
N SER A 63 2.45 -7.21 -15.54
CA SER A 63 3.20 -8.04 -14.57
C SER A 63 3.84 -7.23 -13.44
N SER A 64 4.18 -5.97 -13.70
CA SER A 64 4.64 -5.00 -12.70
C SER A 64 3.60 -4.73 -11.61
N LEU A 65 2.30 -4.75 -11.94
CA LEU A 65 1.23 -4.56 -10.97
C LEU A 65 1.13 -5.74 -10.01
N THR A 66 1.26 -6.98 -10.50
CA THR A 66 1.21 -8.18 -9.65
C THR A 66 2.37 -8.18 -8.66
N ARG A 67 3.59 -7.88 -9.12
CA ARG A 67 4.76 -7.77 -8.23
C ARG A 67 4.57 -6.69 -7.17
N LEU A 68 4.08 -5.50 -7.55
CA LEU A 68 3.79 -4.44 -6.58
C LEU A 68 2.72 -4.86 -5.55
N GLN A 69 1.72 -5.65 -5.95
CA GLN A 69 0.72 -6.14 -5.01
C GLN A 69 1.32 -7.09 -3.97
N ASP A 70 2.22 -7.97 -4.40
CA ASP A 70 2.94 -8.88 -3.52
C ASP A 70 3.87 -8.12 -2.57
N ASP A 71 4.61 -7.12 -3.08
CA ASP A 71 5.48 -6.26 -2.27
C ASP A 71 4.69 -5.47 -1.21
N VAL A 72 3.54 -4.89 -1.61
CA VAL A 72 2.64 -4.16 -0.68
C VAL A 72 2.08 -5.08 0.39
N ARG A 73 1.68 -6.30 0.00
CA ARG A 73 1.20 -7.30 0.96
C ARG A 73 2.31 -7.74 1.91
N MET A 74 3.52 -7.94 1.41
CA MET A 74 4.70 -8.27 2.22
C MET A 74 5.02 -7.15 3.22
N LEU A 75 4.97 -5.89 2.79
CA LEU A 75 5.10 -4.74 3.68
C LEU A 75 4.06 -4.77 4.81
N GLY A 76 2.79 -5.07 4.48
CA GLY A 76 1.73 -5.24 5.47
C GLY A 76 2.05 -6.34 6.50
N TYR A 77 2.56 -7.48 6.05
CA TYR A 77 2.97 -8.56 6.97
C TYR A 77 4.17 -8.17 7.82
N VAL A 78 5.17 -7.49 7.26
CA VAL A 78 6.34 -7.03 8.01
C VAL A 78 5.93 -6.01 9.08
N LEU A 79 5.03 -5.07 8.74
CA LEU A 79 4.57 -4.04 9.67
C LEU A 79 3.84 -4.62 10.89
N VAL A 80 3.20 -5.77 10.75
CA VAL A 80 2.49 -6.45 11.85
C VAL A 80 3.39 -7.48 12.54
N GLY A 81 4.15 -8.25 11.76
CA GLY A 81 4.97 -9.35 12.25
C GLY A 81 6.17 -8.90 13.07
N VAL A 82 6.85 -7.83 12.65
CA VAL A 82 8.04 -7.33 13.37
C VAL A 82 7.69 -6.82 14.77
N PRO A 83 6.67 -5.95 14.96
CA PRO A 83 6.27 -5.54 16.31
C PRO A 83 5.80 -6.71 17.17
N LEU A 84 5.04 -7.65 16.59
CA LEU A 84 4.57 -8.82 17.33
C LEU A 84 5.75 -9.69 17.80
N ALA A 85 6.72 -9.96 16.92
CA ALA A 85 7.92 -10.70 17.26
C ALA A 85 8.74 -10.00 18.36
N LEU A 86 8.83 -8.68 18.31
CA LEU A 86 9.53 -7.88 19.32
C LEU A 86 8.82 -7.95 20.68
N VAL A 87 7.49 -7.87 20.72
CA VAL A 87 6.71 -8.04 21.96
C VAL A 87 6.91 -9.43 22.55
N VAL A 88 6.86 -10.48 21.73
CA VAL A 88 7.13 -11.85 22.17
C VAL A 88 8.56 -11.95 22.73
N ALA A 89 9.55 -11.43 22.01
CA ALA A 89 10.94 -11.45 22.47
C ALA A 89 11.10 -10.78 23.85
N VAL A 90 10.46 -9.62 24.08
CA VAL A 90 10.54 -8.90 25.37
C VAL A 90 9.82 -9.63 26.51
N ILE A 91 8.74 -10.37 26.25
CA ILE A 91 8.01 -11.11 27.29
C ILE A 91 8.77 -12.36 27.73
N PHE A 92 9.46 -13.02 26.80
CA PHE A 92 10.10 -14.33 27.01
C PHE A 92 11.61 -14.27 27.27
N LEU A 93 12.23 -13.08 27.23
CA LEU A 93 13.67 -12.86 27.45
C LEU A 93 13.88 -11.98 28.69
#